data_AF-A0A7W9CQA8-F1
#
_entry.id   AF-A0A7W9CQA8-F1
#
_cell.length_a   1.000
_cell.length_b   1.000
_cell.length_c   1.000
_cell.angle_alpha   90.00
_cell.angle_beta   90.00
_cell.angle_gamma   90.00
#
_symmetry.space_group_name_H-M   'P 1'
#
loop_
_entity.id
_entity.type
_entity.pdbx_description
1 polymer ?
#
loop_
_entity_poly.entity_id
_entity_poly.type
_entity_poly.pdbx_seq_one_letter_code
_entity_poly.pdbx_strand_id
1 'polypeptide(L)'
;MFLAFPPSSGLVAGMWLFPAVLGALLIRRPGAALFTELVAAAVSALLGSQFGLTVLASGLVQGIGAELVFLLFLYRRFTLPVALLAGAAAGVACGLNEAFLFAWFPEYTLAWKWLYVGFTGISGIVIAGLLSWLATRALAATGALAALPSRGAHREPAGRG
;
A
#
# COMPACT_ATOMS: atom_id res chain seq x y z
N MET A 1 3.13 -20.04 11.97
CA MET A 1 3.54 -20.25 10.55
C MET A 1 4.83 -19.50 10.20
N PHE A 2 5.05 -18.25 10.64
CA PHE A 2 6.28 -17.47 10.36
C PHE A 2 7.51 -17.79 11.24
N LEU A 3 7.39 -18.69 12.22
CA LEU A 3 8.44 -18.98 13.21
C LEU A 3 9.70 -19.62 12.62
N ALA A 4 9.57 -20.33 11.48
CA ALA A 4 10.72 -20.97 10.84
C ALA A 4 11.63 -19.97 10.10
N PHE A 5 11.08 -18.85 9.62
CA PHE A 5 11.85 -17.78 9.00
C PHE A 5 11.20 -16.43 9.31
N PRO A 6 11.57 -15.77 10.42
CA PRO A 6 10.88 -14.58 10.92
C PRO A 6 10.65 -13.47 9.87
N PRO A 7 11.61 -13.14 8.98
CA PRO A 7 11.39 -12.10 7.97
C PRO A 7 10.23 -12.37 7.01
N SER A 8 9.82 -13.63 6.83
CA SER A 8 8.69 -13.98 5.96
C SER A 8 7.34 -13.40 6.41
N SER A 9 7.24 -12.90 7.65
CA SER A 9 6.09 -12.14 8.14
C SER A 9 5.79 -10.91 7.27
N GLY A 10 6.80 -10.32 6.61
CA GLY A 10 6.62 -9.21 5.68
C GLY A 10 5.73 -9.54 4.47
N LEU A 11 5.54 -10.83 4.14
CA LEU A 11 4.70 -11.26 3.02
C LEU A 11 3.20 -10.97 3.22
N VAL A 12 2.75 -10.70 4.45
CA VAL A 12 1.36 -10.30 4.72
C VAL A 12 1.20 -8.79 4.95
N ALA A 13 2.30 -8.02 4.96
CA ALA A 13 2.30 -6.59 5.24
C ALA A 13 1.44 -5.78 4.26
N GLY A 14 1.27 -6.25 3.03
CA GLY A 14 0.48 -5.59 1.99
C GLY A 14 -0.99 -5.36 2.35
N MET A 15 -1.54 -6.07 3.34
CA MET A 15 -2.88 -5.79 3.88
C MET A 15 -2.97 -4.41 4.55
N TRP A 16 -1.88 -3.95 5.19
CA TRP A 16 -1.81 -2.62 5.80
C TRP A 16 -1.64 -1.52 4.75
N LEU A 17 -1.02 -1.82 3.61
CA LEU A 17 -0.72 -0.86 2.53
C LEU A 17 -1.85 -0.71 1.51
N PHE A 18 -2.83 -1.61 1.59
CA PHE A 18 -3.97 -1.69 0.70
C PHE A 18 -4.80 -0.39 0.64
N PRO A 19 -5.10 0.31 1.75
CA PRO A 19 -5.85 1.56 1.73
C PRO A 19 -5.20 2.63 0.85
N ALA A 20 -3.88 2.83 0.97
CA ALA A 20 -3.14 3.81 0.17
C ALA A 20 -3.35 3.62 -1.34
N VAL A 21 -3.08 2.42 -1.85
CA VAL A 21 -3.15 2.16 -3.30
C VAL A 21 -4.60 2.15 -3.78
N LEU A 22 -5.51 1.51 -3.05
CA LEU A 22 -6.92 1.48 -3.40
C LEU A 22 -7.51 2.90 -3.42
N GLY A 23 -7.24 3.70 -2.39
CA GLY A 23 -7.72 5.08 -2.28
C GLY A 23 -7.30 5.95 -3.46
N ALA A 24 -6.03 5.85 -3.87
CA ALA A 24 -5.53 6.56 -5.04
C ALA A 24 -6.20 6.12 -6.34
N LEU A 25 -6.39 4.81 -6.55
CA LEU A 25 -7.04 4.26 -7.73
C LEU A 25 -8.51 4.67 -7.84
N LEU A 26 -9.20 4.80 -6.70
CA LEU A 26 -10.60 5.21 -6.61
C LEU A 26 -10.79 6.72 -6.81
N ILE A 27 -10.06 7.54 -6.03
CA ILE A 27 -10.27 9.00 -5.95
C ILE A 27 -9.57 9.73 -7.10
N ARG A 28 -8.40 9.24 -7.54
CA ARG A 28 -7.60 9.80 -8.64
C ARG A 28 -7.27 11.29 -8.48
N ARG A 29 -6.91 11.73 -7.26
CA ARG A 29 -6.50 13.10 -6.93
C ARG A 29 -5.18 13.12 -6.16
N PRO A 30 -4.43 14.23 -6.20
CA PRO A 30 -3.27 14.43 -5.33
C PRO A 30 -3.64 14.31 -3.85
N GLY A 31 -2.83 13.58 -3.11
CA GLY A 31 -3.01 13.29 -1.69
C GLY A 31 -3.96 12.13 -1.38
N ALA A 32 -4.54 11.46 -2.39
CA ALA A 32 -5.51 10.40 -2.16
C ALA A 32 -4.93 9.16 -1.49
N ALA A 33 -3.70 8.76 -1.85
CA ALA A 33 -3.05 7.61 -1.24
C ALA A 33 -2.72 7.90 0.22
N LEU A 34 -2.09 9.06 0.45
CA LEU A 34 -1.71 9.50 1.80
C LEU A 34 -2.92 9.65 2.72
N PHE A 35 -3.99 10.29 2.23
CA PHE A 35 -5.20 10.54 3.01
C PHE A 35 -5.88 9.24 3.44
N THR A 36 -6.09 8.32 2.50
CA THR A 36 -6.80 7.06 2.79
C THR A 36 -6.01 6.17 3.72
N GLU A 37 -4.69 6.15 3.61
CA GLU A 37 -3.81 5.43 4.51
C GLU A 37 -3.83 6.02 5.94
N LEU A 38 -3.75 7.35 6.06
CA LEU A 38 -3.84 8.01 7.37
C LEU A 38 -5.21 7.80 8.04
N VAL A 39 -6.30 7.80 7.26
CA VAL A 39 -7.63 7.49 7.77
C VAL A 39 -7.68 6.03 8.26
N ALA A 40 -7.15 5.08 7.48
CA ALA A 40 -7.09 3.68 7.89
C ALA A 40 -6.24 3.49 9.17
N ALA A 41 -5.08 4.13 9.24
CA ALA A 41 -4.21 4.12 10.41
C ALA A 41 -4.88 4.76 11.64
N ALA A 42 -5.61 5.87 11.47
CA ALA A 42 -6.35 6.52 12.55
C ALA A 42 -7.47 5.62 13.08
N VAL A 43 -8.24 4.99 12.19
CA VAL A 43 -9.27 4.01 12.60
C VAL A 43 -8.62 2.82 13.31
N SER A 44 -7.50 2.31 12.81
CA SER A 44 -6.75 1.23 13.46
C SER A 44 -6.28 1.62 14.87
N ALA A 45 -5.74 2.82 15.05
CA ALA A 45 -5.33 3.35 16.36
C ALA A 45 -6.53 3.43 17.32
N LEU A 46 -7.67 3.96 16.87
CA LEU A 46 -8.89 4.10 17.66
C LEU A 46 -9.51 2.75 18.07
N LEU A 47 -9.41 1.74 17.21
CA LEU A 47 -9.90 0.38 17.49
C LEU A 47 -8.94 -0.44 18.37
N GLY A 48 -7.85 0.16 18.88
CA GLY A 48 -6.92 -0.50 19.78
C GLY A 48 -5.81 -1.26 19.06
N SER A 49 -5.12 -0.60 18.13
CA SER A 49 -3.95 -1.19 17.45
C SER A 49 -2.89 -1.68 18.44
N GLN A 50 -2.34 -2.87 18.19
CA GLN A 50 -1.20 -3.42 18.94
C GLN A 50 0.05 -2.52 18.86
N PHE A 51 0.13 -1.67 17.84
CA PHE A 51 1.23 -0.72 17.63
C PHE A 51 0.96 0.66 18.25
N GLY A 52 -0.17 0.82 18.95
CA GLY A 52 -0.59 2.09 19.56
C GLY A 52 -0.66 3.21 18.53
N LEU A 53 -0.24 4.42 18.92
CA LEU A 53 -0.24 5.59 18.03
C LEU A 53 0.85 5.57 16.96
N THR A 54 1.85 4.67 17.05
CA THR A 54 2.92 4.61 16.04
C THR A 54 2.42 4.16 14.67
N VAL A 55 1.25 3.50 14.63
CA VAL A 55 0.56 3.14 13.38
C VAL A 55 0.25 4.37 12.51
N LEU A 56 0.02 5.55 13.10
CA LEU A 56 -0.18 6.80 12.34
C LEU A 56 1.09 7.21 11.60
N ALA A 57 2.24 7.06 12.24
CA ALA A 57 3.52 7.38 11.64
C ALA A 57 3.91 6.33 10.58
N SER A 58 3.61 5.04 10.81
CA SER A 58 3.72 4.01 9.77
C SER A 58 2.83 4.32 8.57
N GLY A 59 1.54 4.64 8.79
CA GLY A 59 0.60 4.99 7.73
C GLY A 59 1.03 6.24 6.96
N LEU A 60 1.63 7.23 7.63
CA LEU A 60 2.23 8.39 6.97
C LEU A 60 3.34 7.98 6.00
N VAL A 61 4.31 7.19 6.46
CA VAL A 61 5.47 6.76 5.65
C VAL A 61 5.02 5.87 4.48
N GLN A 62 4.10 4.95 4.73
CA GLN A 62 3.54 4.04 3.73
C GLN A 62 2.72 4.79 2.68
N GLY A 63 1.86 5.70 3.13
CA GLY A 63 1.05 6.57 2.28
C GLY A 63 1.92 7.45 1.39
N ILE A 64 3.00 8.04 1.94
CA ILE A 64 3.98 8.81 1.15
C ILE A 64 4.63 7.92 0.09
N GLY A 65 5.02 6.68 0.46
CA GLY A 65 5.60 5.71 -0.48
C GLY A 65 4.71 5.47 -1.70
N ALA A 66 3.41 5.23 -1.50
CA ALA A 66 2.45 5.08 -2.60
C ALA A 66 2.22 6.40 -3.37
N GLU A 67 2.02 7.51 -2.65
CA GLU A 67 1.70 8.82 -3.21
C GLU A 67 2.79 9.31 -4.18
N LEU A 68 4.06 9.10 -3.82
CA LEU A 68 5.20 9.48 -4.66
C LEU A 68 5.18 8.80 -6.04
N VAL A 69 4.68 7.57 -6.13
CA VAL A 69 4.54 6.89 -7.42
C VAL A 69 3.46 7.55 -8.26
N PHE A 70 2.27 7.81 -7.70
CA PHE A 70 1.21 8.51 -8.44
C PHE A 70 1.62 9.94 -8.83
N LEU A 71 2.38 10.63 -7.97
CA LEU A 71 2.99 11.92 -8.26
C LEU A 71 3.99 11.84 -9.42
N LEU A 72 4.80 10.78 -9.50
CA LEU A 72 5.74 10.53 -10.60
C LEU A 72 5.04 10.46 -11.97
N PHE A 73 3.79 9.99 -11.99
CA PHE A 73 2.93 9.98 -13.17
C PHE A 73 1.97 11.18 -13.24
N LEU A 74 2.21 12.22 -12.43
CA LEU A 74 1.43 13.46 -12.34
C LEU A 74 -0.07 13.23 -12.13
N TYR A 75 -0.44 12.13 -11.47
CA TYR A 75 -1.84 11.70 -11.29
C TYR A 75 -2.60 11.53 -12.61
N ARG A 76 -1.90 11.26 -13.72
CA ARG A 76 -2.51 11.04 -15.04
C ARG A 76 -2.66 9.57 -15.41
N ARG A 77 -1.98 8.67 -14.68
CA ARG A 77 -1.93 7.23 -14.98
C ARG A 77 -2.35 6.42 -13.75
N PHE A 78 -3.32 5.54 -13.91
CA PHE A 78 -3.83 4.61 -12.88
C PHE A 78 -3.89 3.17 -13.42
N THR A 79 -2.89 2.80 -14.22
CA THR A 79 -2.78 1.49 -14.88
C THR A 79 -2.23 0.43 -13.92
N LEU A 80 -2.29 -0.84 -14.34
CA LEU A 80 -1.76 -1.94 -13.52
C LEU A 80 -0.28 -1.74 -13.16
N PRO A 81 0.65 -1.42 -14.09
CA PRO A 81 2.05 -1.17 -13.72
C PRO A 81 2.21 -0.07 -12.67
N VAL A 82 1.43 1.00 -12.75
CA VAL A 82 1.48 2.10 -11.77
C VAL A 82 0.97 1.62 -10.40
N ALA A 83 -0.11 0.85 -10.36
CA ALA A 83 -0.61 0.25 -9.13
C ALA A 83 0.42 -0.72 -8.49
N LEU A 84 1.06 -1.57 -9.29
CA LEU A 84 2.11 -2.47 -8.82
C LEU A 84 3.32 -1.70 -8.27
N LEU A 85 3.76 -0.66 -8.97
CA LEU A 85 4.84 0.22 -8.52
C LEU A 85 4.48 0.96 -7.23
N ALA A 86 3.26 1.48 -7.11
CA ALA A 86 2.77 2.16 -5.91
C ALA A 86 2.74 1.19 -4.71
N GLY A 87 2.24 -0.02 -4.92
CA GLY A 87 2.28 -1.09 -3.93
C GLY A 87 3.72 -1.46 -3.53
N ALA A 88 4.63 -1.60 -4.48
CA ALA A 88 6.04 -1.85 -4.21
C ALA A 88 6.68 -0.74 -3.37
N ALA A 89 6.45 0.52 -3.74
CA ALA A 89 7.01 1.67 -3.05
C ALA A 89 6.47 1.81 -1.62
N ALA A 90 5.16 1.62 -1.42
CA ALA A 90 4.58 1.54 -0.08
C ALA A 90 5.15 0.38 0.73
N GLY A 91 5.36 -0.78 0.10
CA GLY A 91 5.93 -1.97 0.74
C GLY A 91 7.37 -1.78 1.18
N VAL A 92 8.20 -1.18 0.33
CA VAL A 92 9.58 -0.82 0.68
C VAL A 92 9.59 0.24 1.77
N ALA A 93 8.72 1.26 1.70
CA ALA A 93 8.61 2.28 2.74
C ALA A 93 8.20 1.68 4.10
N CYS A 94 7.24 0.77 4.12
CA CYS A 94 6.86 -0.04 5.29
C CYS A 94 8.05 -0.82 5.86
N GLY A 95 8.71 -1.62 5.03
CA GLY A 95 9.84 -2.45 5.47
C GLY A 95 10.99 -1.62 6.04
N LEU A 96 11.31 -0.49 5.40
CA LEU A 96 12.35 0.43 5.87
C LEU A 96 11.95 1.09 7.19
N ASN A 97 10.70 1.52 7.30
CA ASN A 97 10.17 2.13 8.52
C ASN A 97 10.24 1.15 9.70
N GLU A 98 9.76 -0.08 9.53
CA GLU A 98 9.67 -1.06 10.61
C GLU A 98 11.04 -1.65 10.97
N ALA A 99 11.84 -2.04 9.98
CA ALA A 99 13.11 -2.73 10.24
C ALA A 99 14.25 -1.79 10.67
N PHE A 100 14.24 -0.53 10.21
CA PHE A 100 15.32 0.42 10.44
C PHE A 100 14.92 1.64 11.25
N LEU A 101 13.81 2.32 10.90
CA LEU A 101 13.47 3.60 11.55
C LEU A 101 12.91 3.39 12.96
N PHE A 102 11.91 2.51 13.08
CA PHE A 102 11.36 2.13 14.39
C PHE A 102 12.07 0.94 15.01
N ALA A 103 12.88 0.23 14.23
CA ALA A 103 13.67 -0.90 14.67
C ALA A 103 12.85 -1.93 15.48
N TRP A 104 11.64 -2.26 15.00
CA TRP A 104 10.72 -3.21 15.65
C TRP A 104 11.25 -4.63 15.73
N PHE A 105 12.25 -4.96 14.91
CA PHE A 105 12.93 -6.24 14.88
C PHE A 105 14.41 -6.07 15.27
N PRO A 106 14.73 -5.72 16.53
CA PRO A 106 16.11 -5.57 16.99
C PRO A 106 16.91 -6.87 16.88
N GLU A 107 16.25 -8.01 16.95
CA GLU A 107 16.82 -9.35 16.83
C GLU A 107 17.19 -9.74 15.39
N TYR A 108 16.73 -8.99 14.38
CA TYR A 108 17.07 -9.29 12.99
C TYR A 108 18.50 -8.85 12.68
N THR A 109 19.28 -9.77 12.10
CA THR A 109 20.54 -9.43 11.45
C THR A 109 20.31 -8.41 10.33
N LEU A 110 21.36 -7.69 9.92
CA LEU A 110 21.26 -6.73 8.81
C LEU A 110 20.71 -7.39 7.53
N ALA A 111 21.14 -8.62 7.24
CA ALA A 111 20.63 -9.38 6.10
C ALA A 111 19.12 -9.68 6.22
N TRP A 112 18.65 -10.04 7.43
CA TRP A 112 17.24 -10.31 7.69
C TRP A 112 16.36 -9.08 7.57
N LYS A 113 16.85 -7.91 7.98
CA LYS A 113 16.16 -6.63 7.79
C LYS A 113 15.94 -6.32 6.31
N TRP A 114 16.95 -6.53 5.47
CA TRP A 114 16.81 -6.34 4.02
C TRP A 114 15.90 -7.39 3.37
N LEU A 115 15.93 -8.64 3.83
CA LEU A 115 14.98 -9.67 3.38
C LEU A 115 13.54 -9.31 3.76
N TYR A 116 13.33 -8.79 4.98
CA TYR A 116 12.03 -8.28 5.40
C TYR A 116 11.52 -7.18 4.48
N VAL A 117 12.35 -6.18 4.16
CA VAL A 117 12.02 -5.10 3.21
C VAL A 117 11.69 -5.67 1.82
N GLY A 118 12.41 -6.68 1.36
CA GLY A 118 12.10 -7.37 0.12
C GLY A 118 10.73 -8.04 0.16
N PHE A 119 10.39 -8.71 1.26
CA PHE A 119 9.09 -9.37 1.42
C PHE A 119 7.93 -8.38 1.55
N THR A 120 8.08 -7.29 2.29
CA THR A 120 7.06 -6.24 2.35
C THR A 120 6.87 -5.58 0.98
N GLY A 121 7.94 -5.40 0.21
CA GLY A 121 7.88 -4.97 -1.19
C GLY A 121 7.08 -5.93 -2.08
N ILE A 122 7.37 -7.23 -2.01
CA ILE A 122 6.63 -8.27 -2.76
C ILE A 122 5.15 -8.31 -2.33
N SER A 123 4.88 -8.24 -1.03
CA SER A 123 3.53 -8.17 -0.48
C SER A 123 2.79 -6.93 -0.97
N GLY A 124 3.47 -5.79 -1.00
CA GLY A 124 2.96 -4.54 -1.55
C GLY A 124 2.59 -4.66 -3.03
N ILE A 125 3.42 -5.31 -3.85
CA ILE A 125 3.10 -5.55 -5.27
C ILE A 125 1.82 -6.39 -5.41
N VAL A 126 1.73 -7.51 -4.70
CA VAL A 126 0.66 -8.51 -4.89
C VAL A 126 -0.63 -8.07 -4.22
N ILE A 127 -0.58 -7.66 -2.97
CA ILE A 127 -1.77 -7.32 -2.19
C ILE A 127 -2.11 -5.84 -2.42
N ALA A 128 -1.23 -4.91 -2.09
CA ALA A 128 -1.59 -3.49 -2.21
C ALA A 128 -1.72 -3.05 -3.67
N GLY A 129 -0.87 -3.54 -4.58
CA GLY A 129 -0.89 -3.19 -6.00
C GLY A 129 -1.97 -3.95 -6.78
N LEU A 130 -1.74 -5.25 -7.00
CA LEU A 130 -2.56 -6.07 -7.88
C LEU A 130 -4.00 -6.23 -7.35
N LEU A 131 -4.18 -6.58 -6.07
CA LEU A 131 -5.52 -6.76 -5.51
C LEU A 131 -6.32 -5.45 -5.51
N SER A 132 -5.71 -4.31 -5.17
CA SER A 132 -6.41 -3.00 -5.24
C SER A 132 -6.82 -2.63 -6.66
N TRP A 133 -5.99 -2.95 -7.64
CA TRP A 133 -6.32 -2.74 -9.06
C TRP A 133 -7.49 -3.61 -9.49
N LEU A 134 -7.48 -4.90 -9.15
CA LEU A 134 -8.59 -5.82 -9.41
C LEU A 134 -9.88 -5.38 -8.68
N ALA A 135 -9.77 -5.00 -7.41
CA ALA A 135 -10.89 -4.54 -6.59
C ALA A 135 -11.53 -3.27 -7.18
N THR A 136 -10.73 -2.30 -7.62
CA THR A 136 -11.22 -1.08 -8.27
C THR A 136 -12.02 -1.40 -9.52
N ARG A 137 -11.56 -2.37 -10.34
CA ARG A 137 -12.29 -2.79 -11.54
C ARG A 137 -13.58 -3.54 -11.21
N ALA A 138 -13.54 -4.43 -10.22
CA ALA A 138 -14.73 -5.15 -9.78
C ALA A 138 -15.79 -4.16 -9.26
N LEU A 139 -15.40 -3.20 -8.41
CA LEU A 139 -16.29 -2.13 -7.92
C LEU A 139 -16.81 -1.23 -9.05
N ALA A 140 -15.99 -0.93 -10.06
CA ALA A 140 -16.44 -0.17 -11.22
C ALA A 140 -17.49 -0.95 -12.05
N ALA A 141 -17.37 -2.28 -12.14
CA ALA A 141 -18.31 -3.12 -12.88
C ALA A 141 -19.68 -3.23 -12.20
N THR A 142 -19.75 -3.07 -10.87
CA THR A 142 -21.04 -3.06 -10.14
C THR A 142 -21.75 -1.71 -10.18
N GLY A 143 -21.10 -0.65 -10.69
CA GLY A 143 -21.64 0.71 -10.67
C GLY A 143 -21.47 1.45 -9.33
N ALA A 144 -20.89 0.80 -8.31
CA ALA A 144 -20.65 1.42 -7.00
C ALA A 144 -19.77 2.68 -7.09
N LEU A 145 -18.93 2.78 -8.11
CA LEU A 145 -18.03 3.92 -8.33
C LEU A 145 -18.63 5.02 -9.21
N ALA A 146 -19.94 5.02 -9.49
CA ALA A 146 -20.57 5.94 -10.45
C ALA A 146 -20.28 7.44 -10.20
N ALA A 147 -20.12 7.84 -8.94
CA ALA A 147 -19.81 9.21 -8.52
C ALA A 147 -18.31 9.55 -8.55
N LEU A 148 -17.43 8.56 -8.76
CA LEU A 148 -15.98 8.73 -8.71
C LEU A 148 -15.36 8.79 -10.12
N PRO A 149 -14.17 9.41 -10.26
CA PRO A 149 -13.41 9.39 -11.52
C PRO A 149 -13.08 7.97 -12.02
N SER A 150 -13.05 6.99 -11.12
CA SER A 150 -12.79 5.57 -11.40
C SER A 150 -14.00 4.78 -11.89
N ARG A 151 -15.17 5.40 -12.11
CA ARG A 151 -16.40 4.74 -12.62
C ARG A 151 -16.21 3.86 -13.85
N GLY A 152 -15.25 4.22 -14.72
CA GLY A 152 -14.94 3.51 -15.96
C GLY A 152 -13.83 2.47 -15.86
N ALA A 153 -13.24 2.25 -14.67
CA ALA A 153 -12.00 1.49 -14.52
C ALA A 153 -12.07 0.06 -15.08
N HIS A 154 -13.25 -0.59 -15.05
CA HIS A 154 -13.44 -1.94 -15.61
C HIS A 154 -13.23 -2.02 -17.14
N ARG A 155 -13.31 -0.90 -17.86
CA ARG A 155 -13.10 -0.81 -19.32
C ARG A 155 -11.71 -0.32 -19.70
N GLU A 156 -10.95 0.21 -18.74
CA GLU A 156 -9.63 0.77 -19.02
C GLU A 156 -8.64 -0.35 -19.37
N PRO A 157 -7.71 -0.13 -20.29
CA PRO A 157 -6.65 -1.09 -20.61
C PRO A 157 -5.71 -1.25 -19.41
N ALA A 158 -5.14 -2.45 -19.27
CA ALA A 158 -4.26 -2.76 -18.14
C ALA A 158 -2.93 -1.99 -18.15
N GLY A 159 -2.37 -1.68 -19.33
CA GLY A 159 -1.02 -1.10 -19.43
C GLY A 159 -0.82 0.00 -20.49
N ARG A 160 -1.80 0.29 -21.35
CA ARG A 160 -1.71 1.33 -22.39
C ARG A 160 -2.67 2.46 -22.09
N GLY A 161 -2.24 3.40 -21.25
CA GLY A 161 -2.87 4.70 -21.09
C GLY A 161 -1.82 5.72 -21.35
#